data_AF-A0A2N6NUI3-F1
#
_entry.id   AF-A0A2N6NUI3-F1
#
_cell.length_a   1.000
_cell.length_b   1.000
_cell.length_c   1.000
_cell.angle_alpha   90.00
_cell.angle_beta   90.00
_cell.angle_gamma   90.00
#
_symmetry.space_group_name_H-M   'P 1'
#
loop_
_entity.id
_entity.type
_entity.pdbx_description
1 polymer ?
#
loop_
_entity_poly.entity_id
_entity_poly.type
_entity_poly.pdbx_seq_one_letter_code
_entity_poly.pdbx_strand_id
1 'polypeptide(L)'
;MRGGPHQLRKGVAGKTLGARRSRRLARRGGVKRMSGTIYDETRKVIKEHLTKVLYSLRKMGRTLYGFDPAMNQAAAEKLRRNKQVALRR
;
A
#
# COMPACT_ATOMS: atom_id res chain seq x y z
N MET A 1 -44.78 -6.61 7.57
CA MET A 1 -43.66 -7.28 8.27
C MET A 1 -42.37 -6.56 7.93
N ARG A 2 -41.88 -5.68 8.82
CA ARG A 2 -40.69 -4.83 8.62
C ARG A 2 -39.41 -5.66 8.84
N GLY A 3 -38.51 -5.67 7.85
CA GLY A 3 -37.24 -6.40 7.90
C GLY A 3 -36.37 -5.98 9.08
N GLY A 4 -35.80 -6.97 9.76
CA GLY A 4 -34.92 -6.79 10.92
C GLY A 4 -33.58 -6.11 10.57
N PRO A 5 -32.86 -5.59 11.58
CA PRO A 5 -31.66 -4.79 11.36
C PRO A 5 -30.55 -5.64 10.74
N HIS A 6 -30.06 -5.16 9.60
CA HIS A 6 -28.92 -5.68 8.87
C HIS A 6 -27.65 -5.54 9.73
N GLN A 7 -27.37 -6.52 10.60
CA GLN A 7 -26.14 -6.56 11.37
C GLN A 7 -24.98 -6.94 10.44
N LEU A 8 -24.37 -5.94 9.80
CA LEU A 8 -23.07 -6.10 9.14
C LEU A 8 -22.12 -5.01 9.61
N ARG A 9 -21.21 -5.39 10.52
CA ARG A 9 -19.74 -5.27 10.40
C ARG A 9 -19.08 -5.25 11.77
N LYS A 10 -18.54 -6.39 12.21
CA LYS A 10 -17.34 -6.35 13.05
C LYS A 10 -16.12 -6.23 12.14
N GLY A 11 -15.44 -5.09 12.25
CA GLY A 11 -14.17 -4.84 11.57
C GLY A 11 -13.09 -5.74 12.14
N VAL A 12 -12.70 -6.78 11.41
CA VAL A 12 -11.45 -7.50 11.69
C VAL A 12 -10.31 -6.68 11.12
N ALA A 13 -9.82 -5.76 11.94
CA ALA A 13 -8.55 -5.07 11.77
C ALA A 13 -7.43 -6.13 11.76
N GLY A 14 -6.63 -6.18 10.69
CA GLY A 14 -5.44 -7.03 10.61
C GLY A 14 -5.30 -7.78 9.29
N LYS A 15 -6.23 -8.67 8.93
CA LYS A 15 -6.10 -9.55 7.73
C LYS A 15 -6.82 -9.04 6.47
N THR A 16 -7.60 -7.95 6.57
CA THR A 16 -8.62 -7.60 5.58
C THR A 16 -8.21 -6.55 4.54
N LEU A 17 -7.29 -5.63 4.84
CA LEU A 17 -7.00 -4.49 3.94
C LEU A 17 -6.27 -4.90 2.66
N GLY A 18 -5.27 -5.78 2.74
CA GLY A 18 -4.60 -6.28 1.53
C GLY A 18 -5.43 -7.29 0.77
N ALA A 19 -6.12 -8.21 1.46
CA ALA A 19 -7.04 -9.15 0.82
C ALA A 19 -8.22 -8.45 0.11
N ARG A 20 -8.67 -7.29 0.61
CA ARG A 20 -9.70 -6.47 -0.07
C ARG A 20 -9.15 -5.81 -1.33
N ARG A 21 -7.93 -5.26 -1.31
CA ARG A 21 -7.30 -4.66 -2.50
C ARG A 21 -7.05 -5.71 -3.59
N SER A 22 -6.45 -6.85 -3.26
CA SER A 22 -6.21 -7.93 -4.23
C SER A 22 -7.51 -8.50 -4.80
N ARG A 23 -8.57 -8.64 -3.99
CA ARG A 23 -9.90 -9.02 -4.51
C ARG A 23 -10.44 -8.00 -5.50
N ARG A 24 -10.39 -6.71 -5.20
CA ARG A 24 -10.88 -5.69 -6.15
C ARG A 24 -10.14 -5.75 -7.49
N LEU A 25 -8.82 -5.91 -7.45
CA LEU A 25 -8.00 -6.08 -8.66
C LEU A 25 -8.42 -7.34 -9.44
N ALA A 26 -8.49 -8.49 -8.77
CA ALA A 26 -8.88 -9.75 -9.40
C ALA A 26 -10.31 -9.71 -9.98
N ARG A 27 -11.25 -9.04 -9.31
CA ARG A 27 -12.61 -8.84 -9.85
C ARG A 27 -12.61 -7.97 -11.11
N ARG A 28 -11.80 -6.90 -11.15
CA ARG A 28 -11.62 -6.11 -12.37
C ARG A 28 -10.99 -6.93 -13.50
N GLY A 29 -10.14 -7.89 -13.16
CA GLY A 29 -9.57 -8.86 -14.11
C GLY A 29 -10.45 -10.07 -14.45
N GLY A 30 -11.74 -10.09 -14.08
CA GLY A 30 -12.66 -11.18 -14.43
C GLY A 30 -12.54 -12.46 -13.59
N VAL A 31 -11.73 -12.45 -12.54
CA VAL A 31 -11.51 -13.66 -11.71
C VAL A 31 -12.76 -13.94 -10.85
N LYS A 32 -13.40 -15.10 -11.05
CA LYS A 32 -14.64 -15.51 -10.34
C LYS A 32 -14.40 -16.18 -8.97
N ARG A 33 -13.33 -16.96 -8.79
CA ARG A 33 -12.95 -17.55 -7.49
C ARG A 33 -11.45 -17.39 -7.27
N MET A 34 -11.05 -17.15 -6.03
CA MET A 34 -9.65 -17.00 -5.64
C MET A 34 -9.38 -17.85 -4.40
N SER A 35 -8.23 -18.54 -4.39
CA SER A 35 -7.72 -19.22 -3.20
C SER A 35 -7.17 -18.22 -2.18
N GLY A 36 -7.17 -18.60 -0.90
CA GLY A 36 -6.61 -17.81 0.19
C GLY A 36 -5.09 -17.59 0.09
N THR A 37 -4.37 -18.56 -0.46
CA THR A 37 -2.91 -18.50 -0.63
C THR A 37 -2.45 -17.43 -1.62
N ILE A 38 -3.33 -17.01 -2.53
CA ILE A 38 -3.04 -16.00 -3.57
C ILE A 38 -2.89 -14.59 -2.98
N TYR A 39 -3.39 -14.33 -1.76
CA TYR A 39 -3.33 -12.98 -1.20
C TYR A 39 -1.92 -12.50 -0.92
N ASP A 40 -1.05 -13.39 -0.42
CA ASP A 40 0.33 -13.04 -0.07
C ASP A 40 1.21 -13.04 -1.31
N GLU A 41 1.02 -14.02 -2.21
CA GLU A 41 1.75 -14.09 -3.48
C GLU A 41 1.51 -12.85 -4.35
N THR A 42 0.24 -12.43 -4.49
CA THR A 42 -0.10 -11.22 -5.24
C THR A 42 0.60 -9.98 -4.67
N ARG A 43 0.79 -9.87 -3.35
CA ARG A 43 1.50 -8.74 -2.74
C ARG A 43 2.97 -8.76 -3.06
N LYS A 44 3.60 -9.94 -3.00
CA LYS A 44 5.01 -10.13 -3.34
C LYS A 44 5.28 -9.69 -4.77
N VAL A 45 4.50 -10.22 -5.72
CA VAL A 45 4.63 -9.89 -7.14
C VAL A 45 4.46 -8.39 -7.41
N ILE A 46 3.44 -7.75 -6.83
CA ILE A 46 3.22 -6.30 -7.00
C ILE A 46 4.40 -5.51 -6.47
N LYS A 47 4.94 -5.87 -5.30
CA LYS A 47 6.09 -5.18 -4.72
C LYS A 47 7.32 -5.31 -5.61
N GLU A 48 7.65 -6.53 -6.04
CA GLU A 48 8.79 -6.79 -6.91
C GLU A 48 8.69 -6.05 -8.24
N HIS A 49 7.51 -6.05 -8.86
CA HIS A 49 7.28 -5.33 -10.10
C HIS A 49 7.48 -3.81 -9.93
N LEU A 50 6.89 -3.21 -8.90
CA LEU A 50 7.02 -1.78 -8.64
C LEU A 50 8.47 -1.40 -8.32
N THR A 51 9.20 -2.22 -7.57
CA THR A 51 10.63 -1.99 -7.31
C THR A 51 11.43 -1.97 -8.61
N LYS A 52 11.17 -2.91 -9.54
CA LYS A 52 11.84 -2.95 -10.84
C LYS A 52 11.54 -1.71 -11.69
N VAL A 53 10.27 -1.30 -11.76
CA VAL A 53 9.85 -0.12 -12.51
C VAL A 53 10.50 1.15 -11.95
N LEU A 54 10.43 1.36 -10.63
CA LEU A 54 11.04 2.53 -9.99
C LEU A 54 12.56 2.56 -10.19
N TYR A 55 13.22 1.41 -10.13
CA TYR A 55 14.65 1.31 -10.39
C TYR A 55 14.99 1.70 -11.84
N SER A 56 14.22 1.19 -12.81
CA SER A 56 14.39 1.50 -14.23
C SER A 56 14.18 2.98 -14.52
N LEU A 57 13.09 3.56 -14.00
CA LEU A 57 12.77 4.98 -14.13
C LEU A 57 13.89 5.88 -13.57
N ARG A 58 14.42 5.53 -12.39
CA ARG A 58 15.57 6.22 -11.80
C ARG A 58 16.81 6.13 -12.68
N LYS A 59 17.11 4.94 -13.23
CA LYS A 59 18.27 4.74 -14.13
C LYS A 59 18.19 5.60 -15.40
N MET A 60 16.98 5.86 -15.89
CA MET A 60 16.72 6.74 -17.04
C MET A 60 16.63 8.23 -16.68
N GLY A 61 16.83 8.61 -15.41
CA GLY A 61 16.67 10.00 -14.95
C GLY A 61 15.22 10.50 -14.88
N ARG A 62 14.23 9.61 -15.05
CA ARG A 62 12.80 9.93 -15.02
C ARG A 62 12.20 9.50 -13.68
N THR A 63 12.62 10.14 -12.60
CA THR A 63 12.16 9.77 -11.25
C THR A 63 10.69 10.15 -11.04
N LEU A 64 9.99 9.35 -10.24
CA LEU A 64 8.58 9.57 -9.94
C LEU A 64 8.44 10.31 -8.60
N TYR A 65 7.83 11.50 -8.63
CA TYR A 65 7.67 12.35 -7.45
C TYR A 65 6.99 11.61 -6.29
N GLY A 66 7.55 11.76 -5.08
CA GLY A 66 7.07 11.08 -3.88
C GLY A 66 7.48 9.60 -3.74
N PHE A 67 8.14 9.03 -4.74
CA PHE A 67 8.69 7.67 -4.72
C PHE A 67 10.22 7.63 -4.80
N ASP A 68 10.87 8.80 -4.91
CA ASP A 68 12.32 8.94 -4.92
C ASP A 68 12.90 8.94 -3.48
N PRO A 69 13.82 8.01 -3.15
CA PRO A 69 14.48 7.98 -1.85
C PRO A 69 15.19 9.29 -1.48
N ALA A 70 15.78 10.01 -2.43
CA ALA A 70 16.53 11.23 -2.13
C ALA A 70 15.61 12.33 -1.58
N MET A 71 14.41 12.47 -2.15
CA MET A 71 13.41 13.42 -1.67
C MET A 71 12.83 13.01 -0.30
N ASN A 72 12.59 11.71 -0.10
CA ASN A 72 12.07 11.21 1.16
C ASN A 72 13.09 11.35 2.31
N GLN A 73 14.38 11.13 2.03
CA GLN A 73 15.46 11.35 2.99
C GLN A 73 15.55 12.81 3.42
N ALA A 74 15.51 13.75 2.47
CA ALA A 74 15.51 15.18 2.77
C ALA A 74 14.30 15.60 3.63
N ALA A 75 13.11 15.06 3.36
CA ALA A 75 11.92 15.29 4.16
C ALA A 75 12.05 14.68 5.58
N ALA A 76 12.58 13.46 5.68
CA ALA A 76 12.81 12.79 6.96
C ALA A 76 13.88 13.52 7.82
N GLU A 77 14.93 14.04 7.20
CA GLU A 77 15.97 14.83 7.86
C GLU A 77 15.45 16.19 8.33
N LYS A 78 14.63 16.87 7.53
CA LYS A 78 13.94 18.10 7.98
C LYS A 78 13.05 17.81 9.19
N LEU A 79 12.28 16.72 9.16
CA LEU A 79 11.43 16.31 10.29
C LEU A 79 12.25 16.01 11.55
N ARG A 80 13.37 15.27 11.41
CA ARG A 80 14.28 14.95 12.52
C ARG A 80 14.88 16.21 13.14
N ARG A 81 15.33 17.17 12.31
CA ARG A 81 15.82 18.48 12.77
C ARG A 81 14.75 19.25 13.53
N ASN A 82 13.54 19.36 12.99
CA ASN A 82 12.45 20.09 13.65
C ASN A 82 12.04 19.45 14.98
N LYS A 83 12.04 18.11 15.08
CA LYS A 83 11.78 17.40 16.34
C LYS A 83 12.87 17.66 17.39
N GLN A 84 14.14 17.69 16.99
CA GLN A 84 15.23 18.01 17.92
C GLN A 84 15.17 19.45 18.41
N VAL A 85 14.77 20.40 17.55
CA VAL A 85 14.58 21.80 17.95
C VAL A 85 13.39 21.95 18.90
N ALA A 86 12.29 21.22 18.67
CA ALA A 86 11.11 21.24 19.54
C ALA A 86 11.36 20.60 20.92
N LEU A 87 12.23 19.59 21.01
CA LEU A 87 12.60 18.94 22.28
C LEU A 87 13.61 19.77 23.11
N ARG A 88 14.21 20.80 22.52
CA ARG A 88 15.16 21.72 23.16
C ARG A 88 14.51 23.04 23.60
N ARG A 89 13.19 23.17 23.46
CA ARG A 89 12.35 24.27 23.98
C ARG A 89 11.53 23.75 25.15
#